data_AF-A0A1T1D1C0-F1
#
_entry.id   AF-A0A1T1D1C0-F1
#
_cell.length_a   1.000
_cell.length_b   1.000
_cell.length_c   1.000
_cell.angle_alpha   90.00
_cell.angle_beta   90.00
_cell.angle_gamma   90.00
#
_symmetry.space_group_name_H-M   'P 1'
#
loop_
_entity.id
_entity.type
_entity.pdbx_description
1 polymer ?
#
loop_
_entity_poly.entity_id
_entity_poly.type
_entity_poly.pdbx_seq_one_letter_code
_entity_poly.pdbx_strand_id
1 'polypeptide(L)'
;MVVYGNGLPLAVVELKNPVNEKADIWAEFRQLRTYKTDIPDLLIPNVLLVISDGLEAWVGSLSAAEERFLHWRTIDPRDHPDPDPLGQHRDLETMVQGLFQPQRFLEFMRSFCLFEENGAAMDSPKPYRDALPAATSLAFTGTPLSRDDRDTRAVFGNYVSVYDIQQAMEDGATVPIARR
;
A
#
# COMPACT_ATOMS: atom_id res chain seq x y z
N MET A 1 -13.76 -10.10 7.39
CA MET A 1 -14.09 -8.81 8.04
C MET A 1 -13.76 -7.66 7.09
N VAL A 2 -14.47 -6.53 7.15
CA VAL A 2 -14.25 -5.37 6.28
C VAL A 2 -14.16 -4.11 7.13
N VAL A 3 -13.18 -3.25 6.83
CA VAL A 3 -12.97 -1.95 7.49
C VAL A 3 -13.61 -0.87 6.61
N TYR A 4 -14.53 -0.10 7.19
CA TYR A 4 -15.25 0.96 6.48
C TYR A 4 -14.80 2.35 6.94
N GLY A 5 -14.66 3.26 5.98
CA GLY A 5 -14.53 4.70 6.23
C GLY A 5 -15.54 5.46 5.38
N ASN A 6 -16.45 6.21 6.02
CA ASN A 6 -17.52 6.95 5.34
C ASN A 6 -18.34 6.13 4.32
N GLY A 7 -18.55 4.83 4.61
CA GLY A 7 -19.30 3.92 3.74
C GLY A 7 -18.47 3.22 2.65
N LEU A 8 -17.18 3.54 2.50
CA LEU A 8 -16.28 2.85 1.56
C LEU A 8 -15.57 1.68 2.27
N PRO A 9 -15.50 0.48 1.66
CA PRO A 9 -14.72 -0.64 2.18
C PRO A 9 -13.22 -0.43 1.88
N LEU A 10 -12.47 0.06 2.86
CA LEU A 10 -11.07 0.50 2.70
C LEU A 10 -10.05 -0.62 2.95
N ALA A 11 -10.43 -1.65 3.70
CA ALA A 11 -9.61 -2.86 3.84
C ALA A 11 -10.47 -4.11 4.05
N VAL A 12 -10.00 -5.23 3.53
CA VAL A 12 -10.56 -6.57 3.77
C VAL A 12 -9.58 -7.36 4.63
N VAL A 13 -10.11 -7.98 5.68
CA VAL A 13 -9.36 -8.87 6.57
C VAL A 13 -9.95 -10.27 6.44
N GLU A 14 -9.19 -11.20 5.88
CA GLU A 14 -9.51 -12.62 5.86
C GLU A 14 -8.93 -13.27 7.11
N LEU A 15 -9.80 -13.87 7.94
CA LEU A 15 -9.44 -14.41 9.25
C LEU A 15 -9.75 -15.91 9.29
N LYS A 16 -8.75 -16.73 9.58
CA LYS A 16 -8.95 -18.15 9.83
C LYS A 16 -9.29 -18.44 11.29
N ASN A 17 -9.95 -19.57 11.50
CA ASN A 17 -10.21 -20.10 12.81
C ASN A 17 -8.90 -20.63 13.44
N PRO A 18 -8.48 -20.12 14.62
CA PRO A 18 -7.20 -20.47 15.26
C PRO A 18 -7.09 -21.93 15.73
N VAL A 19 -8.17 -22.71 15.70
CA VAL A 19 -8.19 -24.10 16.20
C VAL A 19 -7.37 -25.08 15.31
N ASN A 20 -6.98 -24.66 14.11
CA ASN A 20 -6.21 -25.52 13.19
C ASN A 20 -4.76 -25.01 13.04
N GLU A 21 -3.90 -25.36 14.00
CA GLU A 21 -2.46 -25.02 14.05
C GLU A 21 -1.64 -25.45 12.81
N LYS A 22 -2.22 -26.25 11.91
CA LYS A 22 -1.58 -26.72 10.67
C LYS A 22 -2.08 -26.03 9.41
N ALA A 23 -2.97 -25.05 9.53
CA ALA A 23 -3.44 -24.30 8.38
C ALA A 23 -2.34 -23.33 7.92
N ASP A 24 -1.80 -23.60 6.73
CA ASP A 24 -0.93 -22.66 6.03
C ASP A 24 -1.69 -21.33 5.84
N ILE A 25 -1.24 -20.25 6.50
CA ILE A 25 -1.90 -18.93 6.47
C ILE A 25 -2.02 -18.39 5.03
N TRP A 26 -1.10 -18.82 4.15
CA TRP A 26 -1.09 -18.50 2.73
C TRP A 26 -2.21 -19.19 1.94
N ALA A 27 -2.85 -20.21 2.51
CA ALA A 27 -4.11 -20.72 1.98
C ALA A 27 -5.19 -19.63 1.89
N GLU A 28 -5.18 -18.66 2.81
CA GLU A 28 -6.16 -17.59 2.85
C GLU A 28 -5.85 -16.47 1.83
N PHE A 29 -4.59 -16.34 1.40
CA PHE A 29 -4.27 -15.50 0.24
C PHE A 29 -5.03 -15.96 -1.01
N ARG A 30 -5.30 -17.27 -1.16
CA ARG A 30 -6.13 -17.79 -2.25
C ARG A 30 -7.58 -17.30 -2.16
N GLN A 31 -8.16 -17.18 -0.97
CA GLN A 31 -9.51 -16.61 -0.82
C GLN A 31 -9.55 -15.14 -1.28
N LEU A 32 -8.56 -14.34 -0.89
CA LEU A 32 -8.45 -12.95 -1.36
C LEU A 32 -8.35 -12.86 -2.89
N ARG A 33 -7.65 -13.80 -3.53
CA ARG A 33 -7.62 -13.89 -5.00
C ARG A 33 -8.97 -14.28 -5.61
N THR A 34 -9.74 -15.13 -4.94
CA THR A 34 -11.10 -15.45 -5.34
C THR A 34 -11.99 -14.21 -5.29
N TYR A 35 -11.93 -13.41 -4.23
CA TYR A 35 -12.70 -12.15 -4.15
C TYR A 35 -12.39 -11.17 -5.29
N LYS A 36 -11.13 -11.11 -5.73
CA LYS A 36 -10.74 -10.29 -6.91
C LYS A 36 -11.44 -10.72 -8.19
N THR A 37 -11.84 -11.97 -8.30
CA THR A 37 -12.57 -12.50 -9.45
C THR A 37 -14.08 -12.40 -9.25
N ASP A 38 -14.57 -12.80 -8.09
CA ASP A 38 -16.00 -13.04 -7.86
C ASP A 38 -16.76 -11.79 -7.41
N ILE A 39 -16.09 -10.89 -6.67
CA ILE A 39 -16.69 -9.68 -6.10
C ILE A 39 -15.74 -8.46 -6.22
N PRO A 40 -15.30 -8.10 -7.45
CA PRO A 40 -14.31 -7.04 -7.66
C PRO A 40 -14.77 -5.68 -7.12
N ASP A 41 -16.07 -5.38 -7.15
CA ASP A 41 -16.64 -4.11 -6.68
C ASP A 41 -16.34 -3.85 -5.19
N LEU A 42 -16.26 -4.90 -4.37
CA LEU A 42 -15.85 -4.78 -2.97
C LEU A 42 -14.42 -4.26 -2.86
N LEU A 43 -13.54 -4.67 -3.78
CA LEU A 43 -12.10 -4.47 -3.70
C LEU A 43 -11.61 -3.20 -4.40
N ILE A 44 -12.41 -2.59 -5.28
CA ILE A 44 -12.04 -1.34 -5.97
C ILE A 44 -11.56 -0.24 -5.00
N PRO A 45 -12.27 0.06 -3.90
CA PRO A 45 -11.83 1.09 -2.95
C PRO A 45 -10.84 0.58 -1.88
N ASN A 46 -10.47 -0.70 -1.91
CA ASN A 46 -9.56 -1.25 -0.90
C ASN A 46 -8.15 -0.73 -1.09
N VAL A 47 -7.59 -0.19 -0.02
CA VAL A 47 -6.20 0.22 0.05
C VAL A 47 -5.33 -0.94 0.52
N LEU A 48 -5.85 -1.77 1.43
CA LEU A 48 -5.12 -2.86 2.07
C LEU A 48 -5.91 -4.16 2.10
N LEU A 49 -5.20 -5.27 2.04
CA LEU A 49 -5.68 -6.61 2.29
C LEU A 49 -4.90 -7.20 3.47
N VAL A 50 -5.60 -7.90 4.36
CA VAL A 50 -5.01 -8.56 5.52
C VAL A 50 -5.38 -10.04 5.52
N ILE A 51 -4.42 -10.89 5.82
CA ILE A 51 -4.64 -12.31 6.16
C ILE A 51 -4.18 -12.54 7.59
N SER A 52 -4.94 -13.32 8.36
CA SER A 52 -4.61 -13.62 9.74
C SER A 52 -5.22 -14.95 10.20
N ASP A 53 -4.60 -15.61 11.17
CA ASP A 53 -5.16 -16.72 11.94
C ASP A 53 -5.59 -16.31 13.37
N GLY A 54 -5.46 -15.02 13.69
CA GLY A 54 -5.69 -14.43 15.01
C GLY A 54 -4.42 -14.18 15.82
N LEU A 55 -3.35 -14.94 15.58
CA LEU A 55 -2.06 -14.79 16.27
C LEU A 55 -1.05 -14.06 15.38
N GLU A 56 -0.94 -14.49 14.13
CA GLU A 56 -0.14 -13.87 13.07
C GLU A 56 -1.04 -13.03 12.16
N ALA A 57 -0.52 -11.92 11.65
CA ALA A 57 -1.24 -11.08 10.71
C ALA A 57 -0.29 -10.44 9.70
N TRP A 58 -0.67 -10.56 8.43
CA TRP A 58 0.09 -10.05 7.30
C TRP A 58 -0.77 -9.07 6.51
N VAL A 59 -0.18 -7.97 6.08
CA VAL A 59 -0.84 -6.91 5.32
C VAL A 59 -0.12 -6.66 3.99
N GLY A 60 -0.89 -6.44 2.93
CA GLY A 60 -0.40 -6.09 1.60
C GLY A 60 -1.36 -5.17 0.86
N SER A 61 -0.88 -4.52 -0.20
CA SER A 61 -1.77 -3.74 -1.08
C SER A 61 -2.65 -4.64 -1.96
N LEU A 62 -3.67 -4.07 -2.61
CA LEU A 62 -4.51 -4.81 -3.56
C LEU A 62 -3.71 -5.49 -4.68
N SER A 63 -2.59 -4.90 -5.12
CA SER A 63 -1.69 -5.43 -6.17
C SER A 63 -0.50 -6.23 -5.62
N ALA A 64 -0.39 -6.39 -4.30
CA ALA A 64 0.66 -7.19 -3.70
C ALA A 64 0.48 -8.67 -4.07
N ALA A 65 1.59 -9.27 -4.50
CA ALA A 65 1.74 -10.71 -4.52
C ALA A 65 2.12 -11.21 -3.12
N GLU A 66 2.05 -12.52 -2.93
CA GLU A 66 2.22 -13.18 -1.63
C GLU A 66 3.48 -12.73 -0.91
N GLU A 67 4.60 -12.67 -1.63
CA GLU A 67 5.92 -12.29 -1.12
C GLU A 67 6.03 -10.82 -0.68
N ARG A 68 5.04 -9.99 -1.01
CA ARG A 68 4.98 -8.57 -0.63
C ARG A 68 4.04 -8.29 0.53
N PHE A 69 3.43 -9.32 1.10
CA PHE A 69 2.73 -9.19 2.37
C PHE A 69 3.77 -9.10 3.49
N LEU A 70 3.52 -8.24 4.47
CA LEU A 70 4.44 -7.99 5.58
C LEU A 70 3.71 -7.96 6.92
N HIS A 71 4.43 -8.21 8.00
CA HIS A 71 3.92 -8.00 9.36
C HIS A 71 3.90 -6.51 9.71
N TRP A 72 2.82 -6.06 10.34
CA TRP A 72 2.78 -4.74 10.98
C TRP A 72 3.20 -4.86 12.43
N ARG A 73 4.28 -4.17 12.82
CA ARG A 73 5.04 -4.46 14.04
C ARG A 73 5.02 -3.37 15.11
N THR A 74 4.28 -2.27 14.91
CA THR A 74 4.29 -1.12 15.83
C THR A 74 2.88 -0.57 16.10
N ILE A 75 2.64 -0.02 17.30
CA ILE A 75 1.36 0.63 17.65
C ILE A 75 1.51 2.16 17.57
N ASP A 76 2.26 2.73 18.48
CA ASP A 76 2.76 4.11 18.41
C ASP A 76 4.22 4.09 18.85
N PRO A 77 5.19 4.39 17.97
CA PRO A 77 6.61 4.36 18.34
C PRO A 77 6.99 5.31 19.49
N ARG A 78 6.15 6.30 19.81
CA ARG A 78 6.38 7.21 20.94
C ARG A 78 6.09 6.55 22.28
N ASP A 79 5.05 5.72 22.33
CA ASP A 79 4.59 5.05 23.55
C ASP A 79 5.14 3.61 23.64
N HIS A 80 5.39 2.99 22.49
CA HIS A 80 5.92 1.65 22.32
C HIS A 80 7.04 1.65 21.27
N PRO A 81 8.29 1.96 21.65
CA PRO A 81 9.41 2.03 20.72
C PRO A 81 9.86 0.65 20.21
N ASP A 82 9.46 -0.42 20.89
CA ASP A 82 9.83 -1.78 20.53
C ASP A 82 9.06 -2.27 19.28
N PRO A 83 9.70 -3.00 18.36
CA PRO A 83 9.07 -3.59 17.18
C PRO A 83 8.20 -4.82 17.50
N ASP A 84 7.92 -5.06 18.77
CA ASP A 84 7.01 -6.10 19.24
C ASP A 84 6.30 -5.64 20.53
N PRO A 85 5.43 -4.63 20.42
CA PRO A 85 4.94 -3.88 21.58
C PRO A 85 4.05 -4.71 22.52
N LEU A 86 3.46 -5.81 22.02
CA LEU A 86 2.56 -6.68 22.76
C LEU A 86 3.13 -8.09 22.98
N GLY A 87 4.31 -8.39 22.42
CA GLY A 87 4.95 -9.69 22.48
C GLY A 87 4.44 -10.69 21.44
N GLN A 88 5.07 -11.86 21.44
CA GLN A 88 4.82 -12.92 20.46
C GLN A 88 3.35 -13.33 20.37
N HIS A 89 2.89 -13.67 19.16
CA HIS A 89 1.53 -14.14 18.86
C HIS A 89 0.43 -13.09 19.09
N ARG A 90 0.76 -11.80 18.92
CA ARG A 90 -0.17 -10.66 19.06
C ARG A 90 -0.14 -9.75 17.83
N ASP A 91 0.19 -10.29 16.65
CA ASP A 91 0.37 -9.48 15.44
C ASP A 91 -0.94 -8.85 14.97
N LEU A 92 -2.05 -9.60 15.01
CA LEU A 92 -3.36 -9.05 14.63
C LEU A 92 -3.74 -7.88 15.53
N GLU A 93 -3.54 -8.02 16.84
CA GLU A 93 -3.84 -6.95 17.79
C GLU A 93 -2.91 -5.76 17.62
N THR A 94 -1.62 -6.00 17.40
CA THR A 94 -0.63 -4.95 17.09
C THR A 94 -1.03 -4.19 15.83
N MET A 95 -1.46 -4.88 14.78
CA MET A 95 -1.96 -4.28 13.54
C MET A 95 -3.24 -3.47 13.76
N VAL A 96 -4.19 -3.99 14.54
CA VAL A 96 -5.45 -3.29 14.83
C VAL A 96 -5.20 -2.03 15.65
N GLN A 97 -4.39 -2.10 16.70
CA GLN A 97 -4.08 -0.94 17.56
C GLN A 97 -3.15 0.07 16.86
N GLY A 98 -2.27 -0.39 15.98
CA GLY A 98 -1.35 0.44 15.22
C GLY A 98 -1.95 0.95 13.92
N LEU A 99 -1.97 0.11 12.89
CA LEU A 99 -2.34 0.46 11.52
C LEU A 99 -3.78 0.97 11.40
N PHE A 100 -4.73 0.35 12.11
CA PHE A 100 -6.16 0.67 12.01
C PHE A 100 -6.65 1.70 13.04
N GLN A 101 -5.75 2.38 13.77
CA GLN A 101 -6.11 3.60 14.50
C GLN A 101 -6.62 4.67 13.51
N PRO A 102 -7.83 5.25 13.67
CA PRO A 102 -8.45 6.08 12.64
C PRO A 102 -7.55 7.19 12.08
N GLN A 103 -6.84 7.91 12.95
CA GLN A 103 -5.95 9.00 12.53
C GLN A 103 -4.75 8.47 11.74
N ARG A 104 -4.13 7.38 12.23
CA ARG A 104 -2.97 6.77 11.56
C ARG A 104 -3.36 6.11 10.25
N PHE A 105 -4.51 5.46 10.19
CA PHE A 105 -5.02 4.83 8.98
C PHE A 105 -5.31 5.88 7.90
N LEU A 106 -5.94 7.00 8.27
CA LEU A 106 -6.16 8.12 7.35
C LEU A 106 -4.84 8.72 6.87
N GLU A 107 -3.85 8.90 7.75
CA GLU A 107 -2.52 9.37 7.38
C GLU A 107 -1.78 8.38 6.47
N PHE A 108 -1.88 7.08 6.75
CA PHE A 108 -1.35 6.01 5.93
C PHE A 108 -1.91 6.07 4.52
N MET A 109 -3.24 6.12 4.36
CA MET A 109 -3.89 6.23 3.06
C MET A 109 -3.52 7.51 2.32
N ARG A 110 -3.31 8.62 3.05
CA ARG A 110 -2.99 9.93 2.49
C ARG A 110 -1.55 10.02 1.99
N SER A 111 -0.60 9.40 2.69
CA SER A 111 0.83 9.69 2.54
C SER A 111 1.68 8.48 2.15
N PHE A 112 1.16 7.25 2.29
CA PHE A 112 1.94 6.01 2.14
C PHE A 112 1.37 5.04 1.10
N CYS A 113 0.42 5.51 0.27
CA CYS A 113 -0.10 4.74 -0.86
C CYS A 113 0.36 5.34 -2.19
N LEU A 114 1.16 4.58 -2.92
CA LEU A 114 1.59 4.91 -4.28
C LEU A 114 0.79 4.10 -5.28
N PHE A 115 0.31 4.76 -6.33
CA PHE A 115 -0.40 4.14 -7.44
C PHE A 115 0.46 4.25 -8.70
N GLU A 116 0.73 3.13 -9.35
CA GLU A 116 1.46 3.06 -10.60
C GLU A 116 0.49 3.00 -11.78
N GLU A 117 0.70 3.85 -12.79
CA GLU A 117 -0.08 3.85 -14.03
C GLU A 117 0.67 3.03 -15.10
N ASN A 118 0.28 1.78 -15.28
CA ASN A 118 0.86 0.91 -16.32
C ASN A 118 0.34 1.30 -17.70
N GLY A 119 0.92 2.33 -18.32
CA GLY A 119 1.07 2.52 -19.79
C GLY A 119 -0.18 2.59 -20.69
N ALA A 120 -1.35 2.17 -20.25
CA ALA A 120 -2.62 2.39 -20.92
C ALA A 120 -3.30 3.52 -20.18
N ALA A 121 -3.46 4.64 -20.89
CA ALA A 121 -4.17 5.81 -20.41
C ALA A 121 -5.53 5.39 -19.84
N MET A 122 -5.63 5.39 -18.50
CA MET A 122 -6.91 5.74 -17.90
C MET A 122 -6.87 7.25 -17.85
N ASP A 123 -7.80 7.90 -18.54
CA ASP A 123 -7.95 9.34 -18.49
C ASP A 123 -8.21 9.78 -17.04
N SER A 124 -7.13 10.17 -16.38
CA SER A 124 -7.04 10.95 -15.13
C SER A 124 -7.08 10.19 -13.79
N PRO A 125 -6.18 10.50 -12.83
CA PRO A 125 -6.29 10.14 -11.40
C PRO A 125 -7.42 10.87 -10.64
N LYS A 126 -8.43 11.37 -11.37
CA LYS A 126 -9.57 12.12 -10.85
C LYS A 126 -10.37 11.37 -9.77
N PRO A 127 -10.61 10.04 -9.84
CA PRO A 127 -11.46 9.37 -8.85
C PRO A 127 -10.92 9.51 -7.41
N TYR A 128 -9.60 9.45 -7.24
CA TYR A 128 -8.98 9.55 -5.91
C TYR A 128 -8.70 10.98 -5.47
N ARG A 129 -8.39 11.90 -6.40
CA ARG A 129 -8.29 13.34 -6.04
C ARG A 129 -9.64 13.91 -5.63
N ASP A 130 -10.71 13.54 -6.32
CA ASP A 130 -12.05 13.98 -6.01
C ASP A 130 -12.54 13.35 -4.69
N ALA A 131 -12.17 12.08 -4.42
CA ALA A 131 -12.49 11.39 -3.17
C ALA A 131 -11.64 11.85 -1.97
N LEU A 132 -10.38 12.27 -2.20
CA LEU A 132 -9.43 12.68 -1.17
C LEU A 132 -8.77 14.03 -1.54
N PRO A 133 -9.52 15.15 -1.52
CA PRO A 133 -9.04 16.46 -2.00
C PRO A 133 -7.90 17.05 -1.17
N ALA A 134 -7.70 16.55 0.07
CA ALA A 134 -6.59 16.95 0.92
C ALA A 134 -5.32 16.11 0.70
N ALA A 135 -5.35 15.03 -0.10
CA ALA A 135 -4.22 14.13 -0.21
C ALA A 135 -2.99 14.82 -0.85
N THR A 136 -1.82 14.57 -0.27
CA THR A 136 -0.55 15.02 -0.85
C THR A 136 -0.16 14.01 -1.91
N SER A 137 -0.27 14.38 -3.18
CA SER A 137 0.14 13.50 -4.28
C SER A 137 1.64 13.58 -4.51
N LEU A 138 2.33 12.44 -4.43
CA LEU A 138 3.74 12.30 -4.82
C LEU A 138 3.82 11.31 -5.98
N ALA A 139 4.54 11.66 -7.04
CA ALA A 139 4.76 10.81 -8.20
C ALA A 139 6.26 10.69 -8.48
N PHE A 140 6.71 9.49 -8.83
CA PHE A 140 8.06 9.23 -9.32
C PHE A 140 7.97 8.94 -10.82
N THR A 141 8.74 9.66 -11.64
CA THR A 141 8.80 9.42 -13.08
C THR A 141 10.26 9.43 -13.54
N GLY A 142 10.69 8.35 -14.19
CA GLY A 142 12.03 8.26 -14.80
C GLY A 142 12.12 8.95 -16.17
N THR A 143 10.97 9.26 -16.78
CA THR A 143 10.86 9.94 -18.08
C THR A 143 9.70 10.92 -18.04
N PRO A 144 9.92 12.16 -17.56
CA PRO A 144 8.85 13.14 -17.54
C PRO A 144 8.36 13.42 -18.96
N LEU A 145 7.16 12.92 -19.28
CA LEU A 145 6.52 13.15 -20.56
C LEU A 145 5.86 14.54 -20.53
N SER A 146 6.37 15.46 -21.34
CA SER A 146 5.65 16.64 -21.80
C SER A 146 5.47 16.48 -23.31
N ARG A 147 4.38 15.82 -23.72
CA ARG A 147 3.95 15.84 -25.12
C ARG A 147 2.50 16.26 -25.15
N ASP A 148 2.23 17.28 -25.95
CA ASP A 148 1.02 18.03 -26.34
C ASP A 148 -0.36 17.74 -25.68
N ASP A 149 -0.63 16.54 -25.15
CA ASP A 149 -1.89 16.16 -24.50
C ASP A 149 -1.75 15.62 -23.05
N ARG A 150 -0.54 15.43 -22.53
CA ARG A 150 -0.30 14.97 -21.14
C ARG A 150 0.83 15.75 -20.48
N ASP A 151 0.51 16.47 -19.41
CA ASP A 151 1.47 17.23 -18.59
C ASP A 151 1.50 16.69 -17.16
N THR A 152 2.59 16.00 -16.82
CA THR A 152 2.84 15.49 -15.46
C THR A 152 2.79 16.60 -14.41
N ARG A 153 3.18 17.84 -14.75
CA ARG A 153 3.13 18.98 -13.82
C ARG A 153 1.71 19.49 -13.63
N ALA A 154 0.87 19.43 -14.66
CA ALA A 154 -0.55 19.76 -14.53
C ALA A 154 -1.27 18.80 -13.57
N VAL A 155 -0.82 17.54 -13.50
CA VAL A 155 -1.39 16.52 -12.61
C VAL A 155 -0.74 16.55 -11.22
N PHE A 156 0.58 16.60 -11.10
CA PHE A 156 1.28 16.39 -9.82
C PHE A 156 1.96 17.64 -9.25
N GLY A 157 1.93 18.77 -9.96
CA GLY A 157 2.56 20.02 -9.55
C GLY A 157 4.06 20.05 -9.86
N ASN A 158 4.80 20.89 -9.13
CA ASN A 158 6.23 21.09 -9.35
C ASN A 158 7.05 19.89 -8.87
N TYR A 159 8.21 19.67 -9.50
CA TYR A 159 9.18 18.70 -9.02
C TYR A 159 9.67 19.09 -7.63
N VAL A 160 9.58 18.14 -6.69
CA VAL A 160 10.13 18.28 -5.33
C VAL A 160 11.60 17.88 -5.30
N SER A 161 11.97 16.88 -6.08
CA SER A 161 13.35 16.44 -6.27
C SER A 161 13.51 15.85 -7.67
N VAL A 162 14.66 16.10 -8.30
CA VAL A 162 15.05 15.47 -9.57
C VAL A 162 16.34 14.74 -9.29
N TYR A 163 16.33 13.43 -9.51
CA TYR A 163 17.52 12.58 -9.41
C TYR A 163 17.86 12.11 -10.80
N ASP A 164 18.93 12.67 -11.36
CA ASP A 164 19.35 12.34 -12.72
C ASP A 164 20.39 11.22 -12.75
N ILE A 165 20.67 10.73 -13.96
CA ILE A 165 21.60 9.63 -14.15
C ILE A 165 23.06 10.02 -13.85
N GLN A 166 23.41 11.31 -13.88
CA GLN A 166 24.74 11.76 -13.51
C GLN A 166 24.93 11.67 -12.01
N GLN A 167 23.95 12.15 -11.23
CA GLN A 167 23.94 12.02 -9.77
C GLN A 167 23.98 10.55 -9.34
N ALA A 168 23.22 9.69 -10.03
CA ALA A 168 23.24 8.25 -9.79
C ALA A 168 24.57 7.56 -10.12
N MET A 169 25.39 8.16 -10.99
CA MET A 169 26.73 7.67 -11.26
C MET A 169 27.75 8.20 -10.24
N GLU A 170 27.59 9.44 -9.80
CA GLU A 170 28.46 10.11 -8.83
C GLU A 170 28.39 9.47 -7.43
N ASP A 171 27.21 9.04 -7.00
CA ASP A 171 27.01 8.37 -5.70
C ASP A 171 27.20 6.84 -5.76
N GLY A 172 27.46 6.30 -6.97
CA GLY A 172 27.67 4.87 -7.20
C GLY A 172 26.40 4.01 -7.19
N ALA A 173 25.21 4.60 -7.19
CA ALA A 173 23.95 3.86 -7.32
C ALA A 173 23.82 3.15 -8.68
N THR A 174 24.45 3.69 -9.72
CA THR A 174 24.48 3.13 -11.08
C THR A 174 25.89 3.13 -11.67
N VAL A 175 26.20 2.12 -12.48
CA VAL A 175 27.49 2.05 -13.18
C VAL A 175 27.53 3.03 -14.36
N PRO A 176 28.70 3.60 -14.70
CA PRO A 176 28.83 4.46 -15.87
C PRO A 176 28.35 3.78 -17.14
N ILE A 177 27.52 4.47 -17.93
CA ILE A 177 27.11 3.98 -19.24
C ILE A 177 28.33 4.05 -20.16
N ALA A 178 29.01 2.92 -20.32
CA ALA A 178 30.08 2.78 -21.29
C ALA A 178 29.48 2.83 -22.71
N ARG A 179 29.77 3.89 -23.47
CA ARG A 179 29.58 3.88 -24.92
C ARG A 179 30.57 2.88 -25.51
N ARG A 180 30.06 1.80 -26.10
CA ARG A 180 30.82 1.03 -27.10
C ARG A 180 30.90 1.80 -28.40
#